data_AF-A0A0L0UHC7-F1
#
_entry.id   AF-A0A0L0UHC7-F1
#
_cell.length_a   1.000
_cell.length_b   1.000
_cell.length_c   1.000
_cell.angle_alpha   90.00
_cell.angle_beta   90.00
_cell.angle_gamma   90.00
#
_symmetry.space_group_name_H-M   'P 1'
#
loop_
_entity.id
_entity.type
_entity.pdbx_description
1 polymer ?
#
loop_
_entity_poly.entity_id
_entity_poly.type
_entity_poly.pdbx_seq_one_letter_code
_entity_poly.pdbx_strand_id
1 'polypeptide(L)'
;MAPLKEELIGSLNDLQPSAAQIALYSTVSGKREDGLHLVSDYWYQNVRDPVYFAPALQRMIEDGFDTFIEIGPHPALSSGAEELFANLNADARIYPSIRRQEDEALRLKQTLGALYVAGQPMNWAK
;
A
#
# COMPACT_ATOMS: atom_id res chain seq x y z
N MET A 1 5.36 6.39 -22.02
CA MET A 1 6.55 5.96 -21.25
C MET A 1 7.64 5.26 -22.07
N ALA A 2 7.37 4.75 -23.29
CA ALA A 2 8.41 4.11 -24.11
C ALA A 2 9.69 4.94 -24.35
N PRO A 3 9.63 6.27 -24.60
CA PRO A 3 10.83 7.09 -24.83
C PRO A 3 11.76 7.22 -23.62
N LEU A 4 11.26 7.01 -22.39
CA LEU A 4 12.03 7.15 -21.14
C LEU A 4 12.61 5.82 -20.65
N LYS A 5 12.41 4.71 -21.40
CA LYS A 5 12.76 3.37 -20.94
C LYS A 5 14.24 3.23 -20.61
N GLU A 6 15.10 3.56 -21.58
CA GLU A 6 16.54 3.37 -21.45
C GLU A 6 17.14 4.28 -20.36
N GLU A 7 16.68 5.52 -20.30
CA GLU A 7 17.09 6.48 -19.26
C GLU A 7 16.70 6.02 -17.85
N LEU A 8 15.45 5.57 -17.67
CA LEU A 8 14.97 5.11 -16.37
C LEU A 8 15.67 3.84 -15.92
N ILE A 9 15.81 2.86 -16.81
CA ILE A 9 16.52 1.61 -16.50
C ILE A 9 17.99 1.92 -16.16
N GLY A 10 18.65 2.72 -17.00
CA GLY A 10 20.03 3.15 -16.79
C GLY A 10 20.25 3.83 -15.45
N SER A 11 19.36 4.74 -15.06
CA SER A 11 19.44 5.50 -13.81
C SER A 11 19.22 4.65 -12.54
N LEU A 12 18.65 3.46 -12.69
CA LEU A 12 18.28 2.57 -11.57
C LEU A 12 19.08 1.25 -11.57
N ASN A 13 20.08 1.09 -12.44
CA ASN A 13 20.81 -0.17 -12.60
C ASN A 13 21.61 -0.60 -11.35
N ASP A 14 21.96 0.34 -10.49
CA ASP A 14 22.74 0.05 -9.27
C ASP A 14 21.87 -0.36 -8.07
N LEU A 15 20.55 -0.48 -8.25
CA LEU A 15 19.66 -0.95 -7.19
C LEU A 15 20.05 -2.37 -6.75
N GLN A 16 20.17 -2.55 -5.44
CA GLN A 16 20.44 -3.85 -4.79
C GLN A 16 19.30 -4.17 -3.82
N PRO A 17 18.16 -4.73 -4.31
CA PRO A 17 17.05 -5.08 -3.45
C PRO A 17 17.42 -6.19 -2.46
N SER A 18 16.81 -6.14 -1.28
CA SER A 18 16.87 -7.21 -0.28
C SER A 18 15.51 -7.87 -0.12
N ALA A 19 15.50 -9.10 0.40
CA ALA A 19 14.24 -9.78 0.70
C ALA A 19 13.34 -8.94 1.63
N ALA A 20 12.06 -8.88 1.30
CA ALA A 20 11.07 -8.14 2.04
C ALA A 20 10.88 -8.74 3.45
N GLN A 21 11.10 -7.93 4.48
CA GLN A 21 10.91 -8.33 5.89
C GLN A 21 9.44 -8.26 6.32
N ILE A 22 8.66 -7.42 5.64
CA ILE A 22 7.21 -7.29 5.77
C ILE A 22 6.61 -7.76 4.45
N ALA A 23 5.46 -8.44 4.51
CA ALA A 23 4.81 -8.95 3.30
C ALA A 23 4.59 -7.83 2.27
N LEU A 24 5.15 -8.02 1.07
CA LEU A 24 5.03 -7.09 -0.04
C LEU A 24 4.03 -7.64 -1.05
N TYR A 25 3.03 -6.85 -1.41
CA TYR A 25 2.11 -7.16 -2.50
C TYR A 25 2.32 -6.15 -3.61
N SER A 26 2.78 -6.62 -4.76
CA SER A 26 3.02 -5.73 -5.90
C SER A 26 1.73 -5.44 -6.63
N THR A 27 1.52 -4.17 -6.94
CA THR A 27 0.44 -3.72 -7.84
C THR A 27 0.85 -3.80 -9.32
N VAL A 28 2.05 -4.29 -9.64
CA VAL A 28 2.42 -4.66 -11.02
C VAL A 28 1.92 -6.07 -11.34
N SER A 29 2.11 -7.02 -10.42
CA SER A 29 1.69 -8.42 -10.60
C SER A 29 0.34 -8.75 -9.96
N GLY A 30 -0.14 -7.93 -9.03
CA GLY A 30 -1.34 -8.17 -8.24
C GLY A 30 -1.17 -9.26 -7.17
N LYS A 31 0.06 -9.61 -6.79
CA LYS A 31 0.37 -10.78 -5.94
C LYS A 31 1.39 -10.45 -4.85
N ARG A 32 1.49 -11.35 -3.87
CA ARG A 32 2.55 -11.33 -2.85
C ARG A 32 3.89 -11.73 -3.46
N GLU A 33 4.95 -11.00 -3.12
CA GLU A 33 6.29 -11.17 -3.64
C GLU A 33 7.37 -11.04 -2.56
N ASP A 34 8.60 -11.46 -2.88
CA ASP A 34 9.74 -11.48 -1.97
C ASP A 34 10.59 -10.19 -1.99
N GLY A 35 10.32 -9.28 -2.92
CA GLY A 35 11.04 -8.01 -3.08
C GLY A 35 12.40 -8.08 -3.78
N LEU A 36 12.93 -9.26 -4.11
CA LEU A 36 14.26 -9.39 -4.73
C LEU A 36 14.29 -8.90 -6.19
N HIS A 37 13.14 -8.92 -6.85
CA HIS A 37 12.96 -8.52 -8.25
C HIS A 37 12.75 -7.00 -8.43
N LEU A 38 12.78 -6.18 -7.36
CA LEU A 38 12.56 -4.72 -7.40
C LEU A 38 13.75 -3.94 -7.99
N VAL A 39 14.28 -4.43 -9.11
CA VAL A 39 15.38 -3.86 -9.89
C VAL A 39 14.88 -2.84 -10.91
N SER A 40 15.79 -2.24 -11.68
CA SER A 40 15.48 -1.22 -12.69
C SER A 40 14.33 -1.60 -13.64
N ASP A 41 14.33 -2.85 -14.14
CA ASP A 41 13.27 -3.36 -15.01
C ASP A 41 11.87 -3.36 -14.36
N TYR A 42 11.79 -3.72 -13.08
CA TYR A 42 10.53 -3.69 -12.34
C TYR A 42 9.99 -2.26 -12.21
N TRP A 43 10.85 -1.29 -11.90
CA TRP A 43 10.42 0.11 -11.77
C TRP A 43 9.97 0.70 -13.09
N TYR A 44 10.58 0.29 -14.22
CA TYR A 44 10.06 0.64 -15.53
C TYR A 44 8.67 0.02 -15.77
N GLN A 45 8.48 -1.27 -15.47
CA GLN A 45 7.17 -1.93 -15.57
C GLN A 45 6.13 -1.23 -14.70
N ASN A 46 6.46 -0.88 -13.46
CA ASN A 46 5.56 -0.20 -12.54
C ASN A 46 5.03 1.15 -13.09
N VAL A 47 5.88 1.91 -13.76
CA VAL A 47 5.49 3.19 -14.38
C VAL A 47 4.79 3.00 -15.73
N ARG A 48 4.99 1.85 -16.40
CA ARG A 48 4.50 1.59 -17.77
C ARG A 48 3.17 0.84 -17.81
N ASP A 49 2.99 -0.13 -16.93
CA ASP A 49 1.93 -1.11 -16.95
C ASP A 49 0.77 -0.69 -16.03
N PRO A 50 -0.43 -1.28 -16.19
CA PRO A 50 -1.57 -0.97 -15.32
C PRO A 50 -1.28 -1.26 -13.84
N VAL A 51 -1.83 -0.42 -12.96
CA VAL A 51 -1.78 -0.63 -11.51
C VAL A 51 -2.90 -1.58 -11.08
N TYR A 52 -2.56 -2.83 -10.77
CA TYR A 52 -3.45 -3.87 -10.26
C TYR A 52 -3.73 -3.71 -8.76
N PHE A 53 -4.21 -2.52 -8.35
CA PHE A 53 -4.52 -2.20 -6.96
C PHE A 53 -5.58 -3.13 -6.34
N ALA A 54 -6.74 -3.26 -6.99
CA ALA A 54 -7.83 -4.08 -6.47
C ALA A 54 -7.44 -5.58 -6.36
N PRO A 55 -6.79 -6.21 -7.36
CA PRO A 55 -6.28 -7.57 -7.20
C PRO A 55 -5.29 -7.73 -6.05
N ALA A 56 -4.34 -6.80 -5.88
CA ALA A 56 -3.39 -6.86 -4.78
C ALA A 56 -4.09 -6.76 -3.42
N LEU A 57 -5.06 -5.85 -3.29
CA LEU A 57 -5.82 -5.66 -2.05
C LEU A 57 -6.75 -6.84 -1.75
N GLN A 58 -7.41 -7.40 -2.76
CA GLN A 58 -8.18 -8.64 -2.64
C GLN A 58 -7.28 -9.79 -2.15
N ARG A 59 -6.06 -9.89 -2.68
CA ARG A 59 -5.12 -10.92 -2.24
C ARG A 59 -4.70 -10.74 -0.78
N MET A 60 -4.55 -9.51 -0.30
CA MET A 60 -4.32 -9.25 1.13
C MET A 60 -5.49 -9.73 1.99
N ILE A 61 -6.74 -9.49 1.57
CA ILE A 61 -7.93 -9.96 2.28
C ILE A 61 -7.98 -11.49 2.33
N GLU A 62 -7.70 -12.15 1.20
CA GLU A 62 -7.60 -13.62 1.11
C GLU A 62 -6.52 -14.21 2.03
N ASP A 63 -5.42 -13.48 2.23
CA ASP A 63 -4.33 -13.85 3.13
C ASP A 63 -4.63 -13.48 4.60
N GLY A 64 -5.81 -12.92 4.90
CA GLY A 64 -6.34 -12.70 6.25
C GLY A 64 -6.17 -11.29 6.81
N PHE A 65 -5.78 -10.30 6.00
CA PHE A 65 -5.70 -8.91 6.45
C PHE A 65 -7.07 -8.22 6.41
N ASP A 66 -7.47 -7.62 7.54
CA ASP A 66 -8.75 -6.92 7.71
C ASP A 66 -8.60 -5.41 8.02
N THR A 67 -7.38 -4.96 8.35
CA THR A 67 -7.13 -3.61 8.83
C THR A 67 -6.04 -2.97 7.99
N PHE A 68 -6.40 -1.88 7.31
CA PHE A 68 -5.55 -1.16 6.37
C PHE A 68 -5.33 0.27 6.83
N ILE A 69 -4.12 0.80 6.62
CA ILE A 69 -3.80 2.20 6.89
C ILE A 69 -3.28 2.83 5.60
N GLU A 70 -3.91 3.91 5.16
CA GLU A 70 -3.47 4.70 4.02
C GLU A 70 -2.45 5.76 4.46
N ILE A 71 -1.19 5.56 4.08
CA ILE A 71 -0.09 6.47 4.40
C ILE A 71 0.09 7.47 3.26
N GLY A 72 -0.28 8.72 3.50
CA GLY A 72 -0.20 9.78 2.49
C GLY A 72 -0.85 11.09 2.95
N PRO A 73 -0.62 12.21 2.23
CA PRO A 73 -1.08 13.54 2.63
C PRO A 73 -2.61 13.73 2.60
N HIS A 74 -3.32 12.81 1.94
CA HIS A 74 -4.77 12.80 1.82
C HIS A 74 -5.25 11.40 1.43
N PRO A 75 -6.40 10.91 1.94
CA PRO A 75 -6.94 9.61 1.55
C PRO A 75 -7.47 9.62 0.11
N ALA A 76 -6.66 9.13 -0.82
CA ALA A 76 -7.02 8.94 -2.23
C ALA A 76 -7.41 7.48 -2.53
N LEU A 77 -6.93 6.50 -1.74
CA LEU A 77 -7.18 5.07 -1.95
C LEU A 77 -8.41 4.56 -1.18
N SER A 78 -8.77 5.24 -0.09
CA SER A 78 -9.82 4.81 0.85
C SER A 78 -11.16 4.47 0.16
N SER A 79 -11.64 5.32 -0.75
CA SER A 79 -12.91 5.07 -1.46
C SER A 79 -12.88 3.79 -2.32
N GLY A 80 -11.77 3.54 -3.02
CA GLY A 80 -11.64 2.33 -3.86
C GLY A 80 -11.47 1.07 -3.03
N ALA A 81 -10.81 1.17 -1.88
CA ALA A 81 -10.69 0.07 -0.92
C ALA A 81 -12.05 -0.29 -0.30
N GLU A 82 -12.81 0.71 0.16
CA GLU A 82 -14.14 0.50 0.75
C GLU A 82 -15.12 -0.14 -0.24
N GLU A 83 -15.11 0.30 -1.50
CA GLU A 83 -15.92 -0.31 -2.56
C GLU A 83 -15.54 -1.79 -2.78
N LEU A 84 -14.23 -2.10 -2.81
CA LEU A 84 -13.77 -3.48 -2.93
C LEU A 84 -14.21 -4.33 -1.73
N PHE A 85 -14.08 -3.82 -0.51
CA PHE A 85 -14.49 -4.54 0.70
C PHE A 85 -15.98 -4.86 0.67
N ALA A 86 -16.82 -3.90 0.27
CA ALA A 86 -18.25 -4.10 0.10
C ALA A 86 -18.56 -5.17 -0.96
N ASN A 87 -17.90 -5.11 -2.12
CA ASN A 87 -18.09 -6.08 -3.21
C ASN A 87 -17.69 -7.51 -2.80
N LEU A 88 -16.67 -7.65 -1.97
CA LEU A 88 -16.20 -8.94 -1.44
C LEU A 88 -16.98 -9.41 -0.21
N ASN A 89 -17.89 -8.59 0.34
CA ASN A 89 -18.49 -8.79 1.67
C ASN A 89 -17.45 -9.06 2.77
N ALA A 90 -16.30 -8.38 2.69
CA ALA A 90 -15.22 -8.50 3.65
C ALA A 90 -15.47 -7.56 4.85
N ASP A 91 -15.30 -8.07 6.08
CA ASP A 91 -15.25 -7.23 7.28
C ASP A 91 -13.86 -6.61 7.41
N ALA A 92 -13.55 -5.67 6.51
CA ALA A 92 -12.28 -4.97 6.45
C ALA A 92 -12.48 -3.46 6.56
N ARG A 93 -11.48 -2.75 7.11
CA ARG A 93 -11.50 -1.30 7.31
C ARG A 93 -10.20 -0.66 6.87
N ILE A 94 -10.30 0.54 6.32
CA ILE A 94 -9.16 1.38 5.95
C ILE A 94 -9.20 2.69 6.74
N TYR A 95 -8.03 3.13 7.21
CA TYR A 95 -7.88 4.35 8.01
C TYR A 95 -6.86 5.30 7.37
N PRO A 96 -7.16 6.60 7.23
CA PRO A 96 -6.17 7.57 6.76
C PRO A 96 -5.12 7.86 7.82
N SER A 97 -3.87 8.04 7.41
CA SER A 97 -2.81 8.57 8.29
C SER A 97 -3.04 10.06 8.59
N ILE A 98 -3.14 10.88 7.54
CA ILE A 98 -3.41 12.32 7.60
C ILE A 98 -4.38 12.74 6.49
N ARG A 99 -4.89 13.97 6.57
CA ARG A 99 -5.80 14.55 5.58
C ARG A 99 -5.50 16.02 5.37
N ARG A 100 -5.35 16.40 4.09
CA ARG A 100 -5.18 17.80 3.68
C ARG A 100 -6.21 18.73 4.34
N GLN A 101 -5.74 19.91 4.75
CA GLN A 101 -6.54 20.95 5.44
C GLN A 101 -7.04 20.55 6.84
N GLU A 102 -6.45 19.52 7.45
CA GLU A 102 -6.68 19.17 8.84
C GLU A 102 -5.37 19.21 9.62
N ASP A 103 -5.46 19.29 10.95
CA ASP A 103 -4.27 19.17 11.82
C ASP A 103 -3.72 17.74 11.74
N GLU A 104 -2.50 17.60 11.23
CA GLU A 104 -1.86 16.31 10.95
C GLU A 104 -1.68 15.48 12.23
N ALA A 105 -1.22 16.11 13.32
CA ALA A 105 -0.98 15.42 14.58
C ALA A 105 -2.29 14.96 15.23
N LEU A 106 -3.34 15.77 15.17
CA LEU A 106 -4.66 15.42 15.66
C LEU A 106 -5.28 14.31 14.83
N ARG A 107 -5.22 14.38 13.49
CA ARG A 107 -5.75 13.33 12.61
C ARG A 107 -5.06 11.99 12.87
N LEU A 108 -3.73 11.99 12.99
CA LEU A 108 -3.00 10.76 13.29
C LEU A 108 -3.40 10.16 14.66
N LYS A 109 -3.59 11.01 15.69
CA LYS A 109 -4.09 10.56 17.01
C LYS A 109 -5.51 10.03 16.94
N GLN A 110 -6.37 10.61 16.12
CA GLN A 110 -7.73 10.11 15.89
C GLN A 110 -7.69 8.73 15.22
N THR A 111 -6.82 8.54 14.22
CA THR A 111 -6.60 7.23 13.60
C THR A 111 -6.08 6.19 14.60
N LEU A 112 -5.13 6.57 15.45
CA LEU A 112 -4.66 5.71 16.54
C LEU A 112 -5.80 5.32 17.50
N GLY A 113 -6.64 6.27 17.89
CA GLY A 113 -7.82 6.01 18.72
C GLY A 113 -8.82 5.07 18.05
N ALA A 114 -9.05 5.24 16.74
CA ALA A 114 -9.93 4.37 15.97
C ALA A 114 -9.40 2.93 15.86
N LEU A 115 -8.08 2.77 15.65
CA LEU A 115 -7.42 1.46 15.66
C LEU A 115 -7.51 0.79 17.03
N TYR A 116 -7.31 1.54 18.11
CA TYR A 116 -7.46 1.03 19.48
C TYR A 116 -8.89 0.53 19.75
N VAL A 117 -9.91 1.31 19.38
CA VAL A 117 -11.33 0.90 19.50
C VAL A 117 -11.65 -0.31 18.63
N ALA A 118 -10.99 -0.45 17.48
CA ALA A 118 -11.09 -1.63 16.62
C ALA A 118 -10.35 -2.87 17.16
N GLY A 119 -9.73 -2.79 18.34
CA GLY A 119 -9.07 -3.91 19.02
C GLY A 119 -7.63 -4.18 18.56
N GLN A 120 -7.02 -3.29 17.78
CA GLN A 120 -5.64 -3.47 17.33
C GLN A 120 -4.67 -3.32 18.52
N PRO A 121 -3.64 -4.19 18.63
CA PRO A 121 -2.71 -4.15 19.74
C PRO A 121 -1.81 -2.92 19.67
N MET A 122 -1.83 -2.11 20.73
CA MET A 122 -1.02 -0.89 20.83
C MET A 122 0.16 -1.09 21.79
N ASN A 123 1.36 -0.71 21.35
CA ASN A 123 2.52 -0.63 22.23
C ASN A 123 2.69 0.80 22.74
N TRP A 124 2.09 1.09 23.88
CA TRP A 124 2.12 2.40 24.54
C TRP A 124 3.46 2.75 25.22
N ALA A 125 4.40 1.80 25.30
CA ALA A 125 5.70 2.03 25.92
C ALA A 125 6.68 2.79 25.00
N LYS A 126 6.28 3.07 23.77
CA LYS A 126 6.98 3.94 22.81
C LYS A 126 6.21 5.24 22.66
#